data_AF-A0A7Z7K8W7-F1
#
_entry.id   AF-A0A7Z7K8W7-F1
#
_cell.length_a   1.000
_cell.length_b   1.000
_cell.length_c   1.000
_cell.angle_alpha   90.00
_cell.angle_beta   90.00
_cell.angle_gamma   90.00
#
_symmetry.space_group_name_H-M   'P 1'
#
loop_
_entity.id
_entity.type
_entity.pdbx_description
1 polymer ?
#
loop_
_entity_poly.entity_id
_entity_poly.type
_entity_poly.pdbx_seq_one_letter_code
_entity_poly.pdbx_strand_id
1 'polypeptide(L)'
;MYQELNDYLEFQSMKYIMPEKASFLKDDMQTFKAKGQLARNSFTELSRALEQRMDGFKMQRVSNWANQAQVGRPHFWVYYRKDTDQLDDVAIALRVYGVKDSFGVSLEVSFVERQKSDKTLEKQAMRKIVNV
;
A
#
# COMPACT_ATOMS: atom_id res chain seq x y z
N MET A 1 6.97 14.78 4.39
CA MET A 1 7.00 13.33 4.12
C MET A 1 5.83 12.58 4.78
N TYR A 2 5.53 12.79 6.06
CA TYR A 2 4.38 12.13 6.72
C TYR A 2 3.09 12.94 6.69
N GLN A 3 3.18 14.26 6.49
CA GLN A 3 2.04 15.15 6.49
C GLN A 3 1.15 14.94 5.27
N GLU A 4 1.75 14.64 4.13
CA GLU A 4 1.07 14.34 2.87
C GLU A 4 0.25 13.05 2.95
N LEU A 5 0.77 12.05 3.68
CA LEU A 5 0.03 10.83 4.02
C LEU A 5 -1.16 11.16 4.94
N ASN A 6 -0.94 11.95 5.98
CA ASN A 6 -1.98 12.37 6.92
C ASN A 6 -3.11 13.15 6.22
N ASP A 7 -2.73 14.11 5.38
CA ASP A 7 -3.65 14.98 4.65
C ASP A 7 -4.51 14.21 3.65
N TYR A 8 -3.99 13.10 3.12
CA TYR A 8 -4.74 12.22 2.23
C TYR A 8 -5.77 11.35 2.96
N LEU A 9 -5.53 11.00 4.24
CA LEU A 9 -6.47 10.20 5.03
C LEU A 9 -7.83 10.90 5.22
N GLU A 10 -7.89 12.23 5.06
CA GLU A 10 -9.13 13.00 5.00
C GLU A 10 -10.07 12.56 3.86
N PHE A 11 -9.52 12.01 2.78
CA PHE A 11 -10.26 11.56 1.60
C PHE A 11 -10.55 10.06 1.60
N GLN A 12 -10.31 9.40 2.74
CA GLN A 12 -10.66 8.00 2.94
C GLN A 12 -12.14 7.76 2.60
N SER A 13 -12.40 6.71 1.82
CA SER A 13 -13.77 6.32 1.42
C SER A 13 -14.52 7.32 0.54
N MET A 14 -13.89 8.45 0.15
CA MET A 14 -14.48 9.38 -0.80
C MET A 14 -14.45 8.81 -2.21
N LYS A 15 -15.53 8.99 -2.97
CA LYS A 15 -15.59 8.60 -4.37
C LYS A 15 -14.96 9.69 -5.23
N TYR A 16 -13.86 9.35 -5.90
CA TYR A 16 -13.24 10.15 -6.93
C TYR A 16 -14.09 10.10 -8.20
N ILE A 17 -14.42 11.28 -8.71
CA ILE A 17 -15.03 11.47 -10.02
C ILE A 17 -14.00 12.20 -10.87
N MET A 18 -13.88 11.84 -12.15
CA MET A 18 -13.02 12.59 -13.06
C MET A 18 -13.40 14.08 -13.02
N PRO A 19 -12.45 15.02 -12.83
CA PRO A 19 -12.75 16.44 -12.69
C PRO A 19 -13.61 17.01 -13.83
N GLU A 20 -13.45 16.49 -15.06
CA GLU A 20 -14.25 16.87 -16.22
C GLU A 20 -15.75 16.55 -16.08
N LYS A 21 -16.09 15.52 -15.29
CA LYS A 21 -17.45 15.05 -15.04
C LYS A 21 -18.01 15.53 -13.69
N ALA A 22 -17.19 16.20 -12.89
CA ALA A 22 -17.54 16.59 -11.53
C ALA A 22 -18.28 17.94 -11.45
N SER A 23 -18.47 18.64 -12.58
CA SER A 23 -19.13 19.95 -12.66
C SER A 23 -18.68 20.90 -11.55
N PHE A 24 -19.51 21.15 -10.54
CA PHE A 24 -19.24 22.04 -9.41
C PHE A 24 -18.21 21.49 -8.40
N LEU A 25 -17.99 20.16 -8.37
CA LEU A 25 -17.01 19.48 -7.50
C LEU A 25 -15.65 19.30 -8.18
N LYS A 26 -15.42 19.95 -9.32
CA LYS A 26 -14.18 19.81 -10.11
C LYS A 26 -12.93 20.13 -9.27
N ASP A 27 -12.95 21.23 -8.54
CA ASP A 27 -11.79 21.70 -7.76
C ASP A 27 -11.48 20.76 -6.58
N ASP A 28 -12.52 20.22 -5.94
CA ASP A 28 -12.39 19.21 -4.89
C ASP A 28 -11.78 17.91 -5.44
N MET A 29 -12.22 17.46 -6.61
CA MET A 29 -11.68 16.25 -7.25
C MET A 29 -10.24 16.44 -7.73
N GLN A 30 -9.87 17.64 -8.18
CA GLN A 30 -8.48 17.99 -8.50
C GLN A 30 -7.60 17.96 -7.25
N THR A 31 -8.09 18.56 -6.15
CA THR A 31 -7.40 18.55 -4.86
C THR A 31 -7.22 17.13 -4.33
N PHE A 32 -8.26 16.30 -4.40
CA PHE A 32 -8.20 14.90 -4.00
C PHE A 32 -7.16 14.12 -4.81
N LYS A 33 -7.15 14.28 -6.14
CA LYS A 33 -6.14 13.65 -7.00
C LYS A 33 -4.73 14.13 -6.67
N ALA A 34 -4.54 15.43 -6.45
CA ALA A 34 -3.23 16.01 -6.13
C ALA A 34 -2.71 15.47 -4.79
N LYS A 35 -3.53 15.52 -3.73
CA LYS A 35 -3.18 14.96 -2.41
C LYS A 35 -2.91 13.45 -2.48
N GLY A 36 -3.71 12.69 -3.23
CA GLY A 36 -3.48 11.25 -3.43
C GLY A 36 -2.17 10.93 -4.15
N GLN A 37 -1.78 11.75 -5.13
CA GLN A 37 -0.50 11.59 -5.81
C GLN A 37 0.69 11.97 -4.92
N LEU A 38 0.57 13.04 -4.12
CA LEU A 38 1.58 13.45 -3.15
C LEU A 38 1.77 12.36 -2.08
N ALA A 39 0.69 11.87 -1.49
CA ALA A 39 0.72 10.79 -0.50
C ALA A 39 1.37 9.51 -1.05
N ARG A 40 1.03 9.13 -2.29
CA ARG A 40 1.66 7.98 -2.97
C ARG A 40 3.15 8.21 -3.19
N ASN A 41 3.57 9.41 -3.57
CA ASN A 41 4.98 9.74 -3.78
C ASN A 41 5.75 9.65 -2.46
N SER A 42 5.24 10.26 -1.37
CA SER A 42 5.86 10.19 -0.05
C SER A 42 5.95 8.75 0.47
N PHE A 43 4.91 7.93 0.27
CA PHE A 43 4.98 6.51 0.60
C PHE A 43 6.01 5.75 -0.26
N THR A 44 6.15 6.12 -1.54
CA THR A 44 7.15 5.52 -2.45
C THR A 44 8.56 5.83 -1.98
N GLU A 45 8.83 7.06 -1.55
CA GLU A 45 10.13 7.47 -1.00
C GLU A 45 10.46 6.69 0.28
N LEU A 46 9.51 6.59 1.21
CA LEU A 46 9.66 5.78 2.42
C LEU A 46 9.93 4.32 2.08
N SER A 47 9.20 3.78 1.11
CA SER A 47 9.33 2.39 0.67
C SER A 47 10.71 2.10 0.06
N ARG A 48 11.26 3.03 -0.72
CA ARG A 48 12.61 2.93 -1.30
C ARG A 48 13.70 3.02 -0.24
N ALA A 49 13.53 3.91 0.73
CA ALA A 49 14.47 4.01 1.85
C ALA A 49 14.53 2.71 2.66
N LEU A 50 13.40 1.99 2.79
CA LEU A 50 13.35 0.68 3.39
C LEU A 50 14.00 -0.40 2.50
N GLU A 51 13.76 -0.38 1.19
CA GLU A 51 14.39 -1.31 0.23
C GLU A 51 15.92 -1.29 0.34
N GLN A 52 16.53 -0.10 0.41
CA GLN A 52 17.98 0.05 0.54
C GLN A 52 18.57 -0.56 1.82
N ARG A 53 17.73 -0.78 2.84
CA ARG A 53 18.12 -1.43 4.11
C ARG A 53 17.80 -2.93 4.13
N MET A 54 17.08 -3.43 3.14
CA MET A 54 16.65 -4.83 3.04
C MET A 54 17.45 -5.54 1.94
N ASP A 55 18.56 -6.17 2.33
CA ASP A 55 19.42 -6.86 1.38
C ASP A 55 18.70 -8.04 0.68
N GLY A 56 18.90 -8.13 -0.63
CA GLY A 56 18.27 -9.13 -1.50
C GLY A 56 16.77 -8.96 -1.77
N PHE A 57 16.08 -7.99 -1.16
CA PHE A 57 14.68 -7.72 -1.42
C PHE A 57 14.50 -6.57 -2.42
N LYS A 58 13.58 -6.76 -3.37
CA LYS A 58 13.18 -5.78 -4.37
C LYS A 58 11.77 -5.26 -4.12
N MET A 59 11.67 -3.94 -4.07
CA MET A 59 10.41 -3.22 -3.93
C MET A 59 9.56 -3.39 -5.18
N GLN A 60 8.33 -3.83 -4.98
CA GLN A 60 7.33 -3.94 -6.03
C GLN A 60 6.61 -2.60 -6.24
N ARG A 61 5.63 -2.58 -7.14
CA ARG A 61 4.81 -1.39 -7.37
C ARG A 61 3.99 -1.02 -6.13
N VAL A 62 4.12 0.22 -5.67
CA VAL A 62 3.26 0.83 -4.64
C VAL A 62 1.81 0.85 -5.10
N SER A 63 0.90 0.55 -4.18
CA SER A 63 -0.54 0.61 -4.40
C SER A 63 -0.99 1.95 -4.97
N ASN A 64 -2.11 1.92 -5.70
CA ASN A 64 -2.71 3.14 -6.21
C ASN A 64 -3.54 3.81 -5.11
N TRP A 65 -3.66 5.14 -5.16
CA TRP A 65 -4.43 5.91 -4.19
C TRP A 65 -5.94 5.66 -4.34
N ALA A 66 -6.46 5.47 -5.56
CA ALA A 66 -7.85 5.06 -5.78
C ALA A 66 -7.97 3.56 -6.10
N ASN A 67 -9.08 2.95 -5.66
CA ASN A 67 -9.46 1.59 -6.08
C ASN A 67 -10.08 1.57 -7.49
N GLN A 68 -10.39 0.37 -8.00
CA GLN A 68 -11.03 0.21 -9.32
C GLN A 68 -12.41 0.88 -9.41
N ALA A 69 -13.12 1.00 -8.28
CA ALA A 69 -14.38 1.74 -8.17
C ALA A 69 -14.20 3.26 -8.00
N GLN A 70 -12.97 3.75 -8.20
CA GLN A 70 -12.55 5.14 -7.99
C GLN A 70 -12.80 5.65 -6.56
N VAL A 71 -12.78 4.79 -5.55
CA VAL A 71 -12.87 5.20 -4.14
C VAL A 71 -11.48 5.35 -3.55
N GLY A 72 -11.26 6.43 -2.80
CA GLY A 72 -10.02 6.69 -2.05
C GLY A 72 -9.72 5.54 -1.11
N ARG A 73 -8.56 4.89 -1.32
CA ARG A 73 -8.12 3.80 -0.47
C ARG A 73 -7.44 4.40 0.76
N PRO A 74 -7.86 4.04 1.97
CA PRO A 74 -7.25 4.62 3.15
C PRO A 74 -5.84 4.13 3.44
N HIS A 75 -5.46 2.97 2.90
CA HIS A 75 -4.22 2.29 3.27
C HIS A 75 -3.37 2.12 2.01
N PHE A 76 -2.17 2.70 1.99
CA PHE A 76 -1.15 2.39 1.00
C PHE A 76 -0.41 1.11 1.39
N TRP A 77 0.02 0.34 0.40
CA TRP A 77 0.87 -0.82 0.63
C TRP A 77 1.88 -1.02 -0.49
N VAL A 78 2.97 -1.69 -0.16
CA VAL A 78 3.97 -2.19 -1.10
C VAL A 78 4.45 -3.56 -0.65
N TYR A 79 4.83 -4.39 -1.61
CA TYR A 79 5.45 -5.69 -1.35
C TYR A 79 6.94 -5.63 -1.68
N TYR A 80 7.73 -6.39 -0.96
CA TYR A 80 9.14 -6.65 -1.18
C TYR A 80 9.31 -8.15 -1.41
N ARG A 81 9.99 -8.52 -2.50
CA ARG A 81 10.25 -9.91 -2.89
C ARG A 81 11.68 -10.05 -3.35
N LYS A 82 12.29 -11.22 -3.18
CA LYS A 82 13.58 -11.52 -3.78
C LYS A 82 13.40 -11.89 -5.24
N ASP A 83 14.42 -11.68 -6.07
CA ASP A 83 14.38 -12.04 -7.49
C ASP A 83 14.23 -13.56 -7.72
N THR A 84 14.59 -14.37 -6.72
CA THR A 84 14.45 -15.83 -6.71
C THR A 84 13.10 -16.32 -6.22
N ASP A 85 12.26 -15.45 -5.64
CA ASP A 85 10.98 -15.84 -5.04
C ASP A 85 9.96 -16.17 -6.13
N GLN A 86 9.32 -17.34 -6.02
CA GLN A 86 8.18 -17.70 -6.85
C GLN A 86 6.93 -16.93 -6.41
N LEU A 87 5.89 -16.89 -7.26
CA LEU A 87 4.66 -16.15 -6.98
C LEU A 87 3.99 -16.59 -5.67
N ASP A 88 4.12 -17.86 -5.30
CA ASP A 88 3.61 -18.49 -4.08
C ASP A 88 4.51 -18.31 -2.85
N ASP A 89 5.70 -17.73 -3.02
CA ASP A 89 6.61 -17.46 -1.92
C ASP A 89 6.22 -16.21 -1.12
N VAL A 90 6.76 -16.18 0.09
CA VAL A 90 6.44 -15.22 1.13
C VAL A 90 7.02 -13.86 0.77
N ALA A 91 6.18 -12.82 0.73
CA ALA A 91 6.62 -11.44 0.51
C ALA A 91 6.63 -10.67 1.82
N ILE A 92 7.50 -9.68 1.96
CA ILE A 92 7.37 -8.69 3.03
C ILE A 92 6.44 -7.58 2.52
N ALA A 93 5.46 -7.17 3.32
CA ALA A 93 4.53 -6.11 2.99
C ALA A 93 4.68 -4.95 3.96
N LEU A 94 4.88 -3.75 3.44
CA LEU A 94 4.78 -2.52 4.20
C LEU A 94 3.40 -1.92 3.95
N ARG A 95 2.68 -1.56 5.01
CA ARG A 95 1.32 -1.02 4.95
C ARG A 95 1.18 0.21 5.84
N VAL A 96 0.43 1.21 5.38
CA VAL A 96 -0.07 2.30 6.24
C VAL A 96 -1.32 1.81 6.94
N TYR A 97 -1.48 2.11 8.23
CA TYR A 97 -2.70 1.85 9.00
C TYR A 97 -3.12 3.08 9.83
N GLY A 98 -4.38 3.10 10.24
CA GLY A 98 -4.94 4.13 11.11
C GLY A 98 -5.77 5.17 10.36
N VAL A 99 -5.96 6.32 10.99
CA VAL A 99 -6.81 7.42 10.52
C VAL A 99 -6.06 8.75 10.62
N LYS A 100 -6.61 9.82 10.05
CA LYS A 100 -6.04 11.17 10.17
C LYS A 100 -5.69 11.47 11.63
N ASP A 101 -4.50 12.04 11.84
CA ASP A 101 -3.89 12.40 13.12
C ASP A 101 -3.54 11.23 14.05
N SER A 102 -3.84 9.99 13.64
CA SER A 102 -3.51 8.76 14.38
C SER A 102 -3.23 7.61 13.40
N PHE A 103 -2.16 7.73 12.62
CA PHE A 103 -1.73 6.73 11.64
C PHE A 103 -0.30 6.24 11.91
N GLY A 104 0.02 5.07 11.36
CA GLY A 104 1.33 4.44 11.46
C GLY A 104 1.64 3.57 10.24
N VAL A 105 2.81 2.92 10.27
CA VAL A 105 3.20 1.93 9.27
C VAL A 105 3.48 0.58 9.93
N SER A 106 3.02 -0.51 9.32
CA SER A 106 3.32 -1.88 9.73
C SER A 106 4.18 -2.56 8.66
N LEU A 107 5.15 -3.35 9.11
CA LEU A 107 5.93 -4.23 8.26
C LEU A 107 5.56 -5.67 8.62
N GLU A 108 4.96 -6.38 7.67
CA GLU A 108 4.36 -7.68 7.89
C GLU A 108 4.92 -8.70 6.90
N VAL A 109 4.93 -9.96 7.29
CA VAL A 109 5.20 -11.08 6.40
C VAL A 109 3.88 -11.50 5.77
N SER A 110 3.73 -11.28 4.46
CA SER A 110 2.50 -11.48 3.69
C SER A 110 2.66 -12.58 2.66
N PHE A 111 1.75 -13.55 2.69
CA PHE A 111 1.59 -14.51 1.61
C PHE A 111 0.72 -13.87 0.52
N VAL A 112 1.21 -13.84 -0.72
CA VAL A 112 0.43 -13.34 -1.87
C VAL A 112 0.12 -14.54 -2.75
N GLU A 113 -0.94 -15.26 -2.41
CA GLU A 113 -1.39 -16.44 -3.15
C GLU A 113 -2.14 -15.97 -4.42
N ARG A 114 -1.47 -16.01 -5.58
CA ARG A 114 -2.10 -15.70 -6.89
C ARG A 114 -2.51 -16.94 -7.68
N GLN A 115 -2.14 -18.14 -7.22
CA GLN A 115 -2.59 -19.45 -7.73
C GLN A 115 -2.71 -20.41 -6.54
N LYS A 116 -3.77 -21.23 -6.50
CA LYS A 116 -3.86 -22.37 -5.57
C LYS A 116 -2.76 -23.36 -5.93
N SER A 117 -1.83 -23.58 -5.02
CA SER A 117 -0.80 -24.62 -5.10
C SER A 117 -1.05 -25.63 -4.00
N ASP A 118 -0.95 -26.92 -4.29
CA ASP A 118 -1.24 -27.99 -3.31
C ASP A 118 -0.25 -28.01 -2.11
N LYS A 119 0.83 -27.23 -2.18
CA LYS A 119 1.83 -27.08 -1.10
C LYS A 119 1.54 -25.90 -0.14
N THR A 120 0.45 -25.16 -0.34
CA THR A 120 0.12 -23.96 0.47
C THR A 120 -0.07 -24.31 1.96
N LEU A 121 -0.75 -25.42 2.27
CA LEU A 121 -1.06 -25.80 3.66
C LEU A 121 0.20 -26.15 4.46
N GLU A 122 1.20 -26.76 3.82
CA GLU A 122 2.48 -27.10 4.46
C GLU A 122 3.30 -25.85 4.79
N LYS A 123 3.32 -24.86 3.89
CA LYS A 123 3.99 -23.56 4.13
C LYS A 123 3.29 -22.75 5.25
N GLN A 124 1.97 -22.87 5.39
CA GLN A 124 1.20 -22.22 6.48
C GLN A 124 1.40 -22.90 7.84
N ALA A 125 1.61 -24.22 7.88
CA ALA A 125 1.77 -24.98 9.12
C ALA A 125 3.11 -24.74 9.85
N MET A 126 4.14 -24.24 9.17
CA MET A 126 5.46 -23.94 9.79
C MET A 126 5.49 -22.69 10.71
N ARG A 127 4.33 -22.11 11.03
CA ARG A 127 4.23 -20.89 11.84
C ARG A 127 4.58 -21.17 13.31
N LYS A 128 5.84 -20.98 13.70
CA LYS A 128 6.19 -20.57 15.07
C LYS A 128 5.94 -19.07 15.17
N ILE A 129 4.91 -18.69 15.92
CA ILE A 129 4.68 -17.31 16.34
C ILE A 129 5.87 -16.92 17.22
N VAL A 130 6.75 -16.06 16.71
CA VAL A 130 7.69 -15.33 17.56
C VAL A 130 7.06 -13.95 17.76
N ASN A 131 6.43 -13.77 18.92
CA ASN A 131 6.16 -12.44 19.43
C ASN A 131 7.51 -11.87 19.88
N VAL A 132 7.95 -10.78 19.26
CA VAL A 132 9.02 -9.92 19.80
C VAL A 132 8.34 -8.76 20.51
#